data_AF-A0AAW1XTR2-F1
#
_entry.id   AF-A0AAW1XTR2-F1
#
_cell.length_a   1.000
_cell.length_b   1.000
_cell.length_c   1.000
_cell.angle_alpha   90.00
_cell.angle_beta   90.00
_cell.angle_gamma   90.00
#
_symmetry.space_group_name_H-M   'P 1'
#
loop_
_entity.id
_entity.type
_entity.pdbx_description
1 polymer ?
#
loop_
_entity_poly.entity_id
_entity_poly.type
_entity_poly.pdbx_seq_one_letter_code
_entity_poly.pdbx_strand_id
1 'polypeptide(L)'
;MAKIRVLSSYILLALFAVLISMEASIVFGQGKGNGNANGNGNTGSGNGNANGNGNTGSGNGNANGNGNTGSGNGNANGNGNTGSGNGNGNGNGNTGSGNGNGNGNGNTGSGNGNGSGNGNTGSGNGNGNGNGNTGSGNGNGNGNGNGNGNNVDVTNYAVLPALATGQERYMCKAQGACFYKTLVCPSECPQRKPKQNKKHKGCFVNCGSKCEVTCKYRRANCNGYGSLCYDPRFVGGDGVMFYFHGAKGGNFAIVSDDNLQVNAHFIGTRPLGRTRDFTWVQALSIMFNSHNLVIAAKRVSKWNDKVDALIVRWDGQSVSIPTDGEAEWRANNGDEERQVIVERTDDTNNVRVTVAGLLEMDIKIRPIGELENKVHNYQIPADDTYAHLETQFRFSNLSDLVEGVWARLIGQGMLVQSRFETTSQSAGLEITTGGLASY
;
A
#
# COMPACT_ATOMS: atom_id res chain seq x y z
N MET A 1 -6.92 -5.04 111.64
CA MET A 1 -6.34 -3.68 111.61
C MET A 1 -5.07 -3.71 110.76
N ALA A 2 -4.81 -2.63 110.00
CA ALA A 2 -3.66 -2.32 109.13
C ALA A 2 -3.52 -3.17 107.83
N LYS A 3 -3.96 -2.71 106.64
CA LYS A 3 -3.44 -1.71 105.66
C LYS A 3 -2.11 -2.09 104.98
N ILE A 4 -2.06 -1.87 103.65
CA ILE A 4 -0.91 -1.72 102.68
C ILE A 4 -0.89 -2.85 101.62
N ARG A 5 -0.81 -2.63 100.29
CA ARG A 5 -0.60 -1.43 99.43
C ARG A 5 -1.16 -1.70 98.02
N VAL A 6 -1.83 -0.72 97.42
CA VAL A 6 -2.16 -0.65 95.99
C VAL A 6 -0.96 -0.03 95.27
N LEU A 7 -0.23 -0.82 94.48
CA LEU A 7 0.95 -0.39 93.71
C LEU A 7 0.96 -0.99 92.30
N SER A 8 -0.20 -1.11 91.65
CA SER A 8 -0.29 -1.71 90.30
C SER A 8 -0.92 -0.80 89.23
N SER A 9 -1.21 0.47 89.53
CA SER A 9 -1.91 1.34 88.56
C SER A 9 -1.01 2.13 87.60
N TYR A 10 0.30 2.23 87.86
CA TYR A 10 1.23 2.99 86.99
C TYR A 10 1.99 2.11 86.00
N ILE A 11 2.12 0.80 86.28
CA ILE A 11 2.78 -0.15 85.37
C ILE A 11 1.87 -0.47 84.17
N LEU A 12 0.55 -0.61 84.38
CA LEU A 12 -0.40 -0.80 83.29
C LEU A 12 -0.51 0.42 82.36
N LEU A 13 -0.42 1.64 82.91
CA LEU A 13 -0.48 2.86 82.11
C LEU A 13 0.79 3.08 81.27
N ALA A 14 1.96 2.73 81.81
CA ALA A 14 3.23 2.77 81.07
C ALA A 14 3.27 1.70 79.96
N LEU A 15 2.75 0.50 80.21
CA LEU A 15 2.63 -0.55 79.19
C LEU A 15 1.66 -0.17 78.07
N PHE A 16 0.56 0.52 78.38
CA PHE A 16 -0.40 0.97 77.36
C PHE A 16 0.16 2.12 76.49
N ALA A 17 0.96 3.04 77.08
CA ALA A 17 1.65 4.08 76.32
C ALA A 17 2.75 3.51 75.40
N VAL A 18 3.48 2.48 75.84
CA VAL A 18 4.46 1.78 75.00
C VAL A 18 3.77 0.99 73.88
N LEU A 19 2.62 0.35 74.15
CA LEU A 19 1.82 -0.37 73.13
C LEU A 19 1.18 0.57 72.10
N ILE A 20 0.76 1.79 72.46
CA ILE A 20 0.26 2.78 71.49
C ILE A 20 1.41 3.43 70.70
N SER A 21 2.63 3.48 71.24
CA SER A 21 3.80 3.95 70.49
C SER A 21 4.30 2.98 69.40
N MET A 22 3.78 1.75 69.33
CA MET A 22 4.08 0.79 68.26
C MET A 22 3.16 0.91 67.03
N GLU A 23 2.18 1.82 67.04
CA GLU A 23 1.24 2.06 65.92
C GLU A 23 1.41 3.49 65.39
N ALA A 24 2.65 3.94 65.19
CA ALA A 24 2.93 5.15 64.41
C ALA A 24 4.28 5.06 63.67
N SER A 25 4.59 3.87 63.15
CA SER A 25 5.31 3.82 61.88
C SER A 25 4.24 3.87 60.78
N ILE A 26 3.75 5.08 60.49
CA ILE A 26 3.29 5.31 59.12
C ILE A 26 4.55 5.09 58.30
N VAL A 27 4.64 3.93 57.68
CA VAL A 27 5.52 3.70 56.54
C VAL A 27 5.03 4.66 55.47
N PHE A 28 5.48 5.93 55.53
CA PHE A 28 5.91 6.62 54.33
C PHE A 28 7.20 5.93 53.88
N GLY A 29 7.05 4.67 53.50
CA GLY A 29 7.96 4.05 52.58
C GLY A 29 7.76 4.74 51.25
N GLN A 30 8.37 5.91 51.08
CA GLN A 30 9.22 6.07 49.92
C GLN A 30 10.33 5.01 50.07
N GLY A 31 9.96 3.75 49.89
CA GLY A 31 10.85 2.62 49.95
C GLY A 31 11.82 2.79 48.79
N LYS A 32 13.01 3.32 49.08
CA LYS A 32 14.18 3.27 48.20
C LYS A 32 14.69 1.82 48.08
N GLY A 33 13.80 0.89 47.74
CA GLY A 33 14.07 -0.55 47.70
C GLY A 33 12.81 -1.36 47.45
N ASN A 34 12.08 -1.07 46.37
CA ASN A 34 10.87 -1.83 46.00
C ASN A 34 11.23 -3.08 45.18
N GLY A 35 11.52 -4.18 45.87
CA GLY A 35 11.61 -5.52 45.27
C GLY A 35 12.85 -5.75 44.42
N ASN A 36 13.88 -6.36 45.00
CA ASN A 36 15.08 -6.77 44.27
C ASN A 36 14.87 -7.99 43.33
N ALA A 37 13.61 -8.38 43.06
CA ALA A 37 13.23 -9.49 42.19
C ALA A 37 12.00 -9.14 41.32
N ASN A 38 10.78 -9.36 41.81
CA ASN A 38 9.55 -9.04 41.08
C ASN A 38 8.81 -7.85 41.74
N GLY A 39 8.36 -6.88 40.97
CA GLY A 39 7.62 -5.71 41.47
C GLY A 39 6.34 -5.44 40.67
N ASN A 40 5.23 -5.14 41.35
CA ASN A 40 3.94 -4.86 40.71
C ASN A 40 3.29 -3.61 41.29
N GLY A 41 2.94 -2.61 40.46
CA GLY A 41 2.27 -1.37 40.89
C GLY A 41 3.11 -0.44 41.77
N ASN A 42 4.43 -0.62 41.79
CA ASN A 42 5.34 0.11 42.66
C ASN A 42 5.64 1.52 42.13
N THR A 43 5.81 2.52 43.02
CA THR A 43 6.28 3.86 42.65
C THR A 43 7.61 4.18 43.32
N GLY A 44 8.63 4.61 42.56
CA GLY A 44 9.96 4.96 43.11
C GLY A 44 11.14 4.40 42.31
N SER A 45 12.30 4.26 42.96
CA SER A 45 13.53 3.73 42.35
C SER A 45 13.80 2.28 42.75
N GLY A 46 14.21 1.46 41.78
CA GLY A 46 14.60 0.06 41.97
C GLY A 46 13.42 -0.92 42.00
N ASN A 47 12.40 -0.70 41.19
CA ASN A 47 11.16 -1.49 41.20
C ASN A 47 11.30 -2.83 40.45
N GLY A 48 11.54 -3.94 41.15
CA GLY A 48 11.51 -5.27 40.53
C GLY A 48 12.66 -5.47 39.55
N ASN A 49 13.89 -5.64 40.02
CA ASN A 49 15.08 -5.71 39.13
C ASN A 49 15.06 -6.90 38.13
N ALA A 50 14.23 -7.94 38.37
CA ALA A 50 14.00 -9.04 37.44
C ALA A 50 12.72 -8.81 36.60
N ASN A 51 11.52 -8.99 37.16
CA ASN A 51 10.26 -8.77 36.44
C ASN A 51 9.44 -7.62 37.05
N GLY A 52 9.02 -6.65 36.23
CA GLY A 52 8.23 -5.49 36.67
C GLY A 52 6.91 -5.39 35.92
N ASN A 53 5.79 -5.18 36.63
CA ASN A 53 4.48 -4.96 36.01
C ASN A 53 3.79 -3.70 36.58
N GLY A 54 3.38 -2.75 35.73
CA GLY A 54 2.65 -1.55 36.17
C GLY A 54 3.41 -0.62 37.14
N ASN A 55 4.74 -0.68 37.18
CA ASN A 55 5.56 0.14 38.08
C ASN A 55 5.81 1.53 37.48
N THR A 56 5.95 2.56 38.32
CA THR A 56 6.26 3.94 37.95
C THR A 56 7.57 4.41 38.60
N GLY A 57 8.53 4.93 37.82
CA GLY A 57 9.80 5.46 38.32
C GLY A 57 11.03 4.86 37.64
N SER A 58 12.09 4.55 38.37
CA SER A 58 13.37 4.10 37.78
C SER A 58 13.70 2.64 38.12
N GLY A 59 14.27 1.89 37.17
CA GLY A 59 14.69 0.50 37.34
C GLY A 59 13.52 -0.47 37.45
N ASN A 60 12.55 -0.38 36.52
CA ASN A 60 11.32 -1.17 36.54
C ASN A 60 11.47 -2.47 35.72
N GLY A 61 11.78 -3.61 36.33
CA GLY A 61 11.83 -4.88 35.58
C GLY A 61 13.04 -4.99 34.66
N ASN A 62 14.28 -4.93 35.15
CA ASN A 62 15.46 -4.87 34.28
C ASN A 62 15.60 -6.10 33.35
N ALA A 63 14.99 -7.25 33.68
CA ALA A 63 14.86 -8.39 32.75
C ALA A 63 13.57 -8.31 31.93
N ASN A 64 12.37 -8.50 32.52
CA ASN A 64 11.10 -8.37 31.81
C ASN A 64 10.21 -7.25 32.40
N GLY A 65 9.67 -6.38 31.55
CA GLY A 65 8.81 -5.28 31.97
C GLY A 65 7.49 -5.26 31.20
N ASN A 66 6.36 -5.13 31.91
CA ASN A 66 5.04 -5.00 31.29
C ASN A 66 4.28 -3.79 31.85
N GLY A 67 3.84 -2.85 31.01
CA GLY A 67 3.03 -1.70 31.44
C GLY A 67 3.72 -0.74 32.42
N ASN A 68 5.05 -0.72 32.50
CA ASN A 68 5.81 0.15 33.39
C ASN A 68 5.97 1.56 32.79
N THR A 69 6.05 2.58 33.63
CA THR A 69 6.25 3.99 33.24
C THR A 69 7.53 4.57 33.89
N GLY A 70 8.43 5.15 33.11
CA GLY A 70 9.67 5.78 33.59
C GLY A 70 10.92 5.25 32.91
N SER A 71 12.01 5.00 33.64
CA SER A 71 13.31 4.64 33.05
C SER A 71 13.78 3.23 33.42
N GLY A 72 14.33 2.49 32.46
CA GLY A 72 14.86 1.13 32.65
C GLY A 72 13.74 0.09 32.77
N ASN A 73 12.81 0.09 31.80
CA ASN A 73 11.62 -0.76 31.83
C ASN A 73 11.82 -2.04 30.98
N GLY A 74 12.07 -3.20 31.57
CA GLY A 74 12.15 -4.42 30.77
C GLY A 74 13.40 -4.48 29.89
N ASN A 75 14.60 -4.15 30.37
CA ASN A 75 15.80 -4.01 29.54
C ASN A 75 16.11 -5.23 28.64
N ALA A 76 15.70 -6.46 29.01
CA ALA A 76 15.76 -7.63 28.13
C ALA A 76 14.50 -7.79 27.27
N ASN A 77 13.29 -7.90 27.88
CA ASN A 77 12.02 -7.90 27.15
C ASN A 77 11.03 -6.87 27.73
N GLY A 78 10.44 -6.04 26.87
CA GLY A 78 9.48 -5.01 27.28
C GLY A 78 8.17 -5.07 26.50
N ASN A 79 7.03 -5.05 27.18
CA ASN A 79 5.71 -4.99 26.57
C ASN A 79 4.87 -3.82 27.11
N GLY A 80 4.40 -2.91 26.25
CA GLY A 80 3.52 -1.81 26.67
C GLY A 80 4.12 -0.81 27.67
N ASN A 81 5.45 -0.72 27.76
CA ASN A 81 6.12 0.21 28.69
C ASN A 81 6.22 1.62 28.09
N THR A 82 6.22 2.65 28.93
CA THR A 82 6.33 4.06 28.54
C THR A 82 7.55 4.73 29.19
N GLY A 83 8.40 5.40 28.42
CA GLY A 83 9.57 6.13 28.92
C GLY A 83 10.88 5.71 28.26
N SER A 84 11.98 5.58 29.01
CA SER A 84 13.31 5.33 28.45
C SER A 84 13.88 3.96 28.81
N GLY A 85 14.60 3.32 27.87
CA GLY A 85 15.21 2.01 28.05
C GLY A 85 14.18 0.89 28.15
N ASN A 86 13.23 0.84 27.21
CA ASN A 86 12.17 -0.16 27.22
C ASN A 86 12.55 -1.38 26.37
N GLY A 87 12.66 -2.59 26.92
CA GLY A 87 12.81 -3.76 26.03
C GLY A 87 14.08 -3.76 25.19
N ASN A 88 15.23 -3.29 25.68
CA ASN A 88 16.46 -3.12 24.89
C ASN A 88 16.89 -4.39 24.11
N GLY A 89 16.46 -5.58 24.53
CA GLY A 89 16.47 -6.81 23.72
C GLY A 89 15.25 -6.92 22.78
N ASN A 90 14.11 -7.42 23.26
CA ASN A 90 12.86 -7.51 22.49
C ASN A 90 11.79 -6.55 23.05
N GLY A 91 11.20 -5.72 22.19
CA GLY A 91 10.18 -4.75 22.58
C GLY A 91 8.88 -4.89 21.80
N ASN A 92 7.73 -4.94 22.48
CA ASN A 92 6.42 -4.93 21.83
C ASN A 92 5.53 -3.80 22.39
N GLY A 93 5.01 -2.93 21.53
CA GLY A 93 4.06 -1.88 21.94
C GLY A 93 4.59 -0.84 22.94
N ASN A 94 5.91 -0.66 23.04
CA ASN A 94 6.51 0.31 23.97
C ASN A 94 6.50 1.73 23.37
N THR A 95 6.43 2.75 24.23
CA THR A 95 6.44 4.17 23.83
C THR A 95 7.60 4.91 24.51
N GLY A 96 8.44 5.62 23.75
CA GLY A 96 9.54 6.44 24.26
C GLY A 96 10.90 6.11 23.64
N SER A 97 11.99 6.10 24.40
CA SER A 97 13.34 5.97 23.85
C SER A 97 14.02 4.64 24.21
N GLY A 98 14.80 4.09 23.27
CA GLY A 98 15.53 2.82 23.44
C GLY A 98 14.60 1.61 23.49
N ASN A 99 13.66 1.51 22.55
CA ASN A 99 12.68 0.42 22.51
C ASN A 99 13.19 -0.76 21.67
N GLY A 100 13.31 -1.97 22.21
CA GLY A 100 13.46 -3.15 21.33
C GLY A 100 14.72 -3.17 20.49
N ASN A 101 15.89 -2.74 20.98
CA ASN A 101 17.12 -2.56 20.19
C ASN A 101 17.55 -3.83 19.41
N GLY A 102 17.14 -5.03 19.85
CA GLY A 102 17.21 -6.29 19.11
C GLY A 102 16.03 -6.49 18.13
N ASN A 103 14.89 -7.01 18.61
CA ASN A 103 13.67 -7.18 17.80
C ASN A 103 12.50 -6.36 18.37
N GLY A 104 11.96 -5.44 17.57
CA GLY A 104 10.90 -4.53 17.99
C GLY A 104 9.62 -4.67 17.17
N ASN A 105 8.45 -4.84 17.79
CA ASN A 105 7.16 -4.83 17.10
C ASN A 105 6.23 -3.74 17.65
N GLY A 106 5.68 -2.88 16.79
CA GLY A 106 4.68 -1.88 17.19
C GLY A 106 5.14 -0.82 18.21
N ASN A 107 6.45 -0.54 18.32
CA ASN A 107 6.97 0.45 19.26
C ASN A 107 6.91 1.88 18.67
N THR A 108 6.72 2.88 19.53
CA THR A 108 6.65 4.31 19.14
C THR A 108 7.74 5.12 19.84
N GLY A 109 8.55 5.89 19.11
CA GLY A 109 9.55 6.81 19.65
C GLY A 109 10.95 6.65 19.05
N SER A 110 12.02 6.79 19.83
CA SER A 110 13.39 6.85 19.31
C SER A 110 14.23 5.61 19.65
N GLY A 111 15.07 5.16 18.71
CA GLY A 111 15.94 3.99 18.90
C GLY A 111 15.14 2.68 18.95
N ASN A 112 14.17 2.52 18.03
CA ASN A 112 13.38 1.29 17.96
C ASN A 112 14.10 0.24 17.09
N GLY A 113 14.31 -0.99 17.56
CA GLY A 113 14.59 -2.10 16.65
C GLY A 113 15.81 -1.94 15.77
N ASN A 114 17.03 -1.86 16.30
CA ASN A 114 18.24 -1.82 15.48
C ASN A 114 18.45 -3.14 14.68
N GLY A 115 17.85 -4.26 15.12
CA GLY A 115 17.78 -5.56 14.43
C GLY A 115 16.53 -5.76 13.55
N SER A 116 15.67 -6.75 13.85
CA SER A 116 14.48 -7.09 13.03
C SER A 116 13.22 -6.43 13.60
N GLY A 117 12.80 -5.29 13.01
CA GLY A 117 11.68 -4.48 13.51
C GLY A 117 10.44 -4.50 12.62
N ASN A 118 9.24 -4.70 13.16
CA ASN A 118 7.97 -4.65 12.41
C ASN A 118 7.01 -3.58 12.95
N GLY A 119 6.44 -2.73 12.08
CA GLY A 119 5.39 -1.77 12.48
C GLY A 119 5.82 -0.70 13.50
N ASN A 120 7.10 -0.36 13.63
CA ASN A 120 7.57 0.66 14.58
C ASN A 120 7.44 2.08 13.98
N THR A 121 7.14 3.06 14.83
CA THR A 121 6.94 4.47 14.45
C THR A 121 7.94 5.37 15.17
N GLY A 122 8.72 6.20 14.45
CA GLY A 122 9.63 7.19 15.03
C GLY A 122 11.04 7.18 14.44
N SER A 123 12.06 7.56 15.22
CA SER A 123 13.42 7.83 14.70
C SER A 123 14.42 6.72 15.02
N GLY A 124 15.26 6.33 14.04
CA GLY A 124 16.28 5.29 14.23
C GLY A 124 15.70 3.88 14.24
N ASN A 125 14.70 3.63 13.39
CA ASN A 125 14.09 2.31 13.22
C ASN A 125 14.91 1.46 12.25
N GLY A 126 15.42 0.31 12.68
CA GLY A 126 15.96 -0.73 11.78
C GLY A 126 17.24 -0.37 11.05
N ASN A 127 18.37 -0.95 11.46
CA ASN A 127 19.51 -1.19 10.56
C ASN A 127 19.46 -2.63 9.96
N GLY A 128 18.50 -3.47 10.37
CA GLY A 128 18.31 -4.86 9.92
C GLY A 128 17.03 -5.12 9.09
N ASN A 129 16.60 -6.39 9.01
CA ASN A 129 15.42 -6.82 8.22
C ASN A 129 14.10 -6.43 8.91
N GLY A 130 13.60 -5.22 8.66
CA GLY A 130 12.32 -4.74 9.20
C GLY A 130 11.23 -4.53 8.15
N ASN A 131 9.95 -4.63 8.54
CA ASN A 131 8.78 -4.42 7.66
C ASN A 131 7.82 -3.36 8.26
N GLY A 132 7.24 -2.49 7.44
CA GLY A 132 6.20 -1.54 7.88
C GLY A 132 6.64 -0.47 8.90
N ASN A 133 7.93 -0.13 9.03
CA ASN A 133 8.38 0.91 9.96
C ASN A 133 8.23 2.32 9.36
N THR A 134 7.77 3.30 10.15
CA THR A 134 7.55 4.69 9.71
C THR A 134 8.39 5.70 10.51
N GLY A 135 8.95 6.72 9.84
CA GLY A 135 9.68 7.83 10.48
C GLY A 135 11.07 8.13 9.89
N SER A 136 11.88 8.94 10.57
CA SER A 136 13.15 9.47 10.05
C SER A 136 14.37 8.62 10.46
N GLY A 137 15.26 8.32 9.51
CA GLY A 137 16.53 7.62 9.79
C GLY A 137 16.44 6.08 9.73
N ASN A 138 15.52 5.54 8.93
CA ASN A 138 15.44 4.09 8.66
C ASN A 138 16.63 3.64 7.80
N GLY A 139 17.37 2.61 8.23
CA GLY A 139 18.68 2.24 7.68
C GLY A 139 18.70 0.96 6.81
N ASN A 140 19.37 1.08 5.65
CA ASN A 140 20.14 0.15 4.78
C ASN A 140 19.90 -1.38 4.69
N GLY A 141 18.94 -1.99 5.37
CA GLY A 141 18.63 -3.43 5.28
C GLY A 141 17.57 -3.80 4.23
N ASN A 142 17.47 -5.10 3.89
CA ASN A 142 16.49 -5.69 2.94
C ASN A 142 15.04 -5.74 3.49
N GLY A 143 14.55 -4.62 4.01
CA GLY A 143 13.19 -4.49 4.54
C GLY A 143 12.18 -4.00 3.50
N ASN A 144 11.00 -4.64 3.41
CA ASN A 144 9.88 -4.18 2.58
C ASN A 144 9.04 -3.17 3.38
N GLY A 145 8.42 -2.16 2.75
CA GLY A 145 7.48 -1.26 3.44
C GLY A 145 8.04 -0.38 4.58
N ASN A 146 9.36 -0.25 4.74
CA ASN A 146 9.95 0.74 5.65
C ASN A 146 9.80 2.14 5.06
N GLY A 147 8.64 2.73 5.28
CA GLY A 147 8.31 4.08 4.87
C GLY A 147 9.21 5.10 5.56
N ASN A 148 10.30 5.48 4.88
CA ASN A 148 10.71 6.87 4.95
C ASN A 148 9.56 7.63 4.29
N GLY A 149 8.76 8.39 5.06
CA GLY A 149 7.46 8.98 4.68
C GLY A 149 7.52 9.96 3.50
N ASN A 150 7.90 9.47 2.33
CA ASN A 150 8.22 10.24 1.14
C ASN A 150 7.33 9.87 -0.06
N ASN A 151 6.19 9.19 0.14
CA ASN A 151 5.18 9.09 -0.91
C ASN A 151 4.20 10.26 -0.80
N VAL A 152 4.74 11.47 -0.78
CA VAL A 152 3.94 12.68 -0.97
C VAL A 152 3.71 12.76 -2.46
N ASP A 153 2.44 12.66 -2.87
CA ASP A 153 1.95 12.65 -4.26
C ASP A 153 2.95 13.29 -5.23
N VAL A 154 3.75 12.43 -5.87
CA VAL A 154 4.87 12.80 -6.73
C VAL A 154 4.42 13.65 -7.91
N THR A 155 3.12 13.60 -8.22
CA THR A 155 2.47 14.31 -9.31
C THR A 155 1.67 15.53 -8.85
N ASN A 156 1.76 15.93 -7.57
CA ASN A 156 1.10 17.12 -7.06
C ASN A 156 1.91 18.39 -7.37
N TYR A 157 1.53 19.06 -8.45
CA TYR A 157 2.10 20.33 -8.91
C TYR A 157 1.04 21.26 -9.49
N ALA A 158 1.31 22.56 -9.45
CA ALA A 158 0.58 23.56 -10.19
C ALA A 158 1.23 23.80 -11.56
N VAL A 159 0.43 23.83 -12.62
CA VAL A 159 0.89 24.19 -13.97
C VAL A 159 1.17 25.69 -14.01
N LEU A 160 2.36 26.07 -14.50
CA LEU A 160 2.75 27.46 -14.73
C LEU A 160 2.77 27.78 -16.23
N PRO A 161 2.73 29.08 -16.62
CA PRO A 161 2.90 29.46 -18.01
C PRO A 161 4.20 28.88 -18.59
N ALA A 162 4.13 28.33 -19.80
CA ALA A 162 5.29 27.77 -20.49
C ALA A 162 6.36 28.84 -20.76
N LEU A 163 7.61 28.40 -20.96
CA LEU A 163 8.67 29.26 -21.47
C LEU A 163 8.38 29.67 -22.93
N ALA A 164 9.01 30.75 -23.39
CA ALA A 164 8.93 31.18 -24.79
C ALA A 164 9.41 30.09 -25.79
N THR A 165 10.25 29.17 -25.33
CA THR A 165 10.71 27.99 -26.08
C THR A 165 9.66 26.88 -26.18
N GLY A 166 8.49 27.03 -25.54
CA GLY A 166 7.41 26.04 -25.49
C GLY A 166 7.53 25.01 -24.37
N GLN A 167 8.64 25.02 -23.60
CA GLN A 167 8.83 24.10 -22.46
C GLN A 167 7.85 24.43 -21.32
N GLU A 168 7.04 23.46 -20.94
CA GLU A 168 6.12 23.57 -19.82
C GLU A 168 6.87 23.65 -18.48
N ARG A 169 6.21 24.29 -17.51
CA ARG A 169 6.77 24.54 -16.17
C ARG A 169 5.76 24.16 -15.11
N TYR A 170 6.26 23.65 -14.00
CA TYR A 170 5.44 23.08 -12.94
C TYR A 170 5.99 23.45 -11.58
N MET A 171 5.15 24.00 -10.70
CA MET A 171 5.52 24.30 -9.32
C MET A 171 5.04 23.19 -8.40
N CYS A 172 5.96 22.47 -7.77
CA CYS A 172 5.64 21.37 -6.88
C CYS A 172 4.86 21.83 -5.64
N LYS A 173 3.78 21.11 -5.33
CA LYS A 173 2.86 21.37 -4.22
C LYS A 173 2.90 20.26 -3.15
N ALA A 174 3.45 19.10 -3.48
CA ALA A 174 3.78 18.08 -2.51
C ALA A 174 4.72 18.64 -1.43
N GLN A 175 4.32 18.50 -0.15
CA GLN A 175 5.20 18.81 0.99
C GLN A 175 6.43 17.89 0.95
N GLY A 176 7.64 18.44 1.08
CA GLY A 176 8.88 17.68 0.97
C GLY A 176 10.02 18.50 0.38
N ALA A 177 11.12 17.83 0.00
CA ALA A 177 12.35 18.48 -0.49
C ALA A 177 12.17 19.33 -1.76
N CYS A 178 11.06 19.16 -2.47
CA CYS A 178 10.73 19.88 -3.70
C CYS A 178 9.58 20.86 -3.52
N PHE A 179 9.05 21.03 -2.31
CA PHE A 179 7.93 21.93 -2.07
C PHE A 179 8.26 23.35 -2.57
N TYR A 180 7.37 23.92 -3.39
CA TYR A 180 7.53 25.21 -4.10
C TYR A 180 8.67 25.31 -5.12
N LYS A 181 9.41 24.24 -5.40
CA LYS A 181 10.38 24.25 -6.50
C LYS A 181 9.65 24.25 -7.84
N THR A 182 10.17 25.05 -8.77
CA THR A 182 9.72 25.04 -10.16
C THR A 182 10.58 24.09 -10.97
N LEU A 183 9.95 23.11 -11.58
CA LEU A 183 10.55 22.14 -12.49
C LEU A 183 10.15 22.48 -13.93
N VAL A 184 11.09 22.31 -14.87
CA VAL A 184 10.92 22.69 -16.28
C VAL A 184 11.12 21.46 -17.15
N CYS A 185 10.23 21.26 -18.11
CA CYS A 185 10.36 20.17 -19.07
C CYS A 185 11.61 20.35 -19.96
N PRO A 186 12.37 19.27 -20.23
CA PRO A 186 13.50 19.32 -21.16
C PRO A 186 13.06 19.76 -22.57
N SER A 187 13.96 20.37 -23.33
CA SER A 187 13.68 20.82 -24.71
C SER A 187 13.39 19.67 -25.67
N GLU A 188 13.92 18.47 -25.40
CA GLU A 188 13.64 17.24 -26.16
C GLU A 188 12.22 16.68 -25.93
N CYS A 189 11.55 17.08 -24.84
CA CYS A 189 10.16 16.75 -24.55
C CYS A 189 9.47 17.93 -23.85
N PRO A 190 9.19 19.03 -24.56
CA PRO A 190 8.76 20.28 -23.93
C PRO A 190 7.37 20.18 -23.28
N GLN A 191 6.58 19.16 -23.62
CA GLN A 191 5.20 18.99 -23.20
C GLN A 191 5.01 17.69 -22.41
N ARG A 192 4.20 17.73 -21.35
CA ARG A 192 3.76 16.54 -20.60
C ARG A 192 2.85 15.66 -21.45
N LYS A 193 2.00 16.27 -22.27
CA LYS A 193 1.04 15.58 -23.14
C LYS A 193 1.32 15.80 -24.62
N PRO A 194 2.45 15.30 -25.15
CA PRO A 194 2.71 15.42 -26.57
C PRO A 194 1.70 14.59 -27.37
N LYS A 195 1.30 15.12 -28.52
CA LYS A 195 0.55 14.33 -29.53
C LYS A 195 1.50 13.32 -30.19
N GLN A 196 0.97 12.25 -30.78
CA GLN A 196 1.74 11.22 -31.49
C GLN A 196 2.91 10.66 -30.65
N ASN A 197 2.59 10.08 -29.50
CA ASN A 197 3.57 9.49 -28.59
C ASN A 197 4.32 8.28 -29.17
N LYS A 198 4.04 7.86 -30.42
CA LYS A 198 4.90 6.97 -31.22
C LYS A 198 6.23 7.65 -31.56
N LYS A 199 6.21 8.98 -31.69
CA LYS A 199 7.29 9.81 -32.20
C LYS A 199 7.82 10.78 -31.15
N HIS A 200 6.97 11.24 -30.23
CA HIS A 200 7.31 12.28 -29.27
C HIS A 200 7.22 11.76 -27.84
N LYS A 201 8.28 11.95 -27.05
CA LYS A 201 8.28 11.64 -25.62
C LYS A 201 7.53 12.72 -24.85
N GLY A 202 6.86 12.32 -23.77
CA GLY A 202 6.26 13.25 -22.82
C GLY A 202 7.19 13.58 -21.67
N CYS A 203 7.08 14.80 -21.19
CA CYS A 203 7.70 15.25 -19.96
C CYS A 203 7.03 14.59 -18.75
N PHE A 204 7.82 14.01 -17.86
CA PHE A 204 7.37 13.49 -16.59
C PHE A 204 8.03 14.24 -15.46
N VAL A 205 7.21 14.93 -14.67
CA VAL A 205 7.64 15.74 -13.53
C VAL A 205 7.46 14.94 -12.25
N ASN A 206 8.53 14.81 -11.49
CA ASN A 206 8.57 14.13 -10.20
C ASN A 206 8.86 15.16 -9.10
N CYS A 207 7.80 15.55 -8.37
CA CYS A 207 7.86 16.43 -7.21
C CYS A 207 8.15 15.70 -5.89
N GLY A 208 8.41 14.40 -5.94
CA GLY A 208 8.95 13.65 -4.81
C GLY A 208 10.38 14.08 -4.50
N SER A 209 11.03 13.47 -3.50
CA SER A 209 12.29 13.94 -2.91
C SER A 209 13.45 14.27 -3.88
N LYS A 210 13.46 13.71 -5.11
CA LYS A 210 14.50 13.93 -6.12
C LYS A 210 14.32 15.20 -6.97
N CYS A 211 13.13 15.80 -7.01
CA CYS A 211 12.81 16.96 -7.84
C CYS A 211 13.20 16.77 -9.32
N GLU A 212 12.85 15.62 -9.91
CA GLU A 212 13.39 15.18 -11.19
C GLU A 212 12.40 15.46 -12.34
N VAL A 213 12.93 15.76 -13.52
CA VAL A 213 12.15 15.78 -14.76
C VAL A 213 12.79 14.86 -15.80
N THR A 214 11.98 13.97 -16.38
CA THR A 214 12.45 12.96 -17.34
C THR A 214 11.59 12.95 -18.60
N CYS A 215 12.19 12.55 -19.72
CA CYS A 215 11.46 12.33 -20.97
C CYS A 215 11.17 10.85 -21.17
N LYS A 216 9.88 10.48 -21.21
CA LYS A 216 9.47 9.09 -21.40
C LYS A 216 8.29 8.96 -22.36
N TYR A 217 8.22 7.82 -23.04
CA TYR A 217 7.03 7.45 -23.78
C TYR A 217 5.88 7.16 -22.81
N ARG A 218 4.69 7.71 -23.08
CA ARG A 218 3.50 7.55 -22.23
C ARG A 218 2.67 6.33 -22.66
N ARG A 219 3.29 5.16 -22.67
CA ARG A 219 2.74 3.90 -23.18
C ARG A 219 2.94 2.80 -22.16
N ALA A 220 2.13 1.76 -22.25
CA ALA A 220 2.35 0.53 -21.50
C ALA A 220 3.77 0.00 -21.79
N ASN A 221 4.57 -0.17 -20.74
CA ASN A 221 5.86 -0.83 -20.82
C ASN A 221 5.69 -2.29 -20.35
N CYS A 222 5.61 -3.21 -21.31
CA CYS A 222 5.38 -4.62 -21.03
C CYS A 222 6.51 -5.33 -20.25
N ASN A 223 7.66 -4.69 -20.07
CA ASN A 223 8.76 -5.21 -19.24
C ASN A 223 8.87 -4.46 -17.90
N GLY A 224 8.03 -3.46 -17.66
CA GLY A 224 8.06 -2.69 -16.41
C GLY A 224 7.17 -3.30 -15.33
N TYR A 225 7.34 -2.80 -14.10
CA TYR A 225 6.48 -3.12 -12.96
C TYR A 225 5.00 -2.83 -13.26
N GLY A 226 4.12 -3.66 -12.73
CA GLY A 226 2.67 -3.61 -12.91
C GLY A 226 2.20 -3.95 -14.32
N SER A 227 3.05 -4.55 -15.18
CA SER A 227 2.66 -4.86 -16.55
C SER A 227 1.87 -6.15 -16.68
N LEU A 228 0.83 -6.12 -17.50
CA LEU A 228 0.06 -7.26 -17.98
C LEU A 228 0.05 -7.18 -19.51
N CYS A 229 0.84 -8.03 -20.15
CA CYS A 229 1.00 -8.07 -21.61
C CYS A 229 1.17 -9.50 -22.09
N TYR A 230 1.17 -9.71 -23.42
CA TYR A 230 1.34 -11.05 -24.02
C TYR A 230 0.23 -12.02 -23.58
N ASP A 231 0.53 -13.30 -23.35
CA ASP A 231 -0.44 -14.40 -23.25
C ASP A 231 -0.68 -15.00 -21.84
N PRO A 232 -1.28 -14.26 -20.90
CA PRO A 232 -0.82 -13.00 -20.34
C PRO A 232 0.27 -13.23 -19.28
N ARG A 233 1.33 -12.44 -19.42
CA ARG A 233 2.44 -12.32 -18.49
C ARG A 233 2.21 -11.13 -17.57
N PHE A 234 2.34 -11.37 -16.27
CA PHE A 234 2.21 -10.39 -15.20
C PHE A 234 3.59 -10.10 -14.59
N VAL A 235 3.92 -8.83 -14.36
CA VAL A 235 5.14 -8.37 -13.65
C VAL A 235 4.78 -7.54 -12.41
N GLY A 236 5.05 -8.07 -11.22
CA GLY A 236 4.64 -7.51 -9.91
C GLY A 236 5.16 -6.12 -9.62
N GLY A 237 4.68 -5.50 -8.54
CA GLY A 237 5.30 -4.28 -8.00
C GLY A 237 6.73 -4.54 -7.49
N ASP A 238 6.99 -5.77 -7.05
CA ASP A 238 8.29 -6.32 -6.67
C ASP A 238 9.16 -6.75 -7.88
N GLY A 239 8.60 -6.73 -9.09
CA GLY A 239 9.26 -7.18 -10.32
C GLY A 239 9.20 -8.68 -10.57
N VAL A 240 8.57 -9.45 -9.69
CA VAL A 240 8.39 -10.89 -9.91
C VAL A 240 7.45 -11.11 -11.08
N MET A 241 7.88 -11.97 -11.99
CA MET A 241 7.13 -12.28 -13.20
C MET A 241 6.43 -13.64 -13.05
N PHE A 242 5.17 -13.71 -13.46
CA PHE A 242 4.43 -14.97 -13.54
C PHE A 242 3.42 -14.95 -14.69
N TYR A 243 2.95 -16.14 -15.04
CA TYR A 243 1.95 -16.33 -16.09
C TYR A 243 0.64 -16.80 -15.48
N PHE A 244 -0.43 -16.08 -15.75
CA PHE A 244 -1.78 -16.46 -15.37
C PHE A 244 -2.65 -16.50 -16.62
N HIS A 245 -2.89 -17.70 -17.14
CA HIS A 245 -3.66 -17.84 -18.38
C HIS A 245 -5.18 -17.84 -18.13
N GLY A 246 -5.67 -18.04 -16.91
CA GLY A 246 -7.13 -18.14 -16.68
C GLY A 246 -7.81 -19.17 -17.62
N ALA A 247 -9.11 -19.00 -17.82
CA ALA A 247 -9.91 -19.78 -18.76
C ALA A 247 -10.46 -18.85 -19.86
N LYS A 248 -10.51 -19.33 -21.11
CA LYS A 248 -11.15 -18.60 -22.22
C LYS A 248 -12.61 -18.26 -21.86
N GLY A 249 -13.00 -17.01 -22.03
CA GLY A 249 -14.34 -16.49 -21.73
C GLY A 249 -14.56 -16.18 -20.24
N GLY A 250 -13.58 -16.45 -19.38
CA GLY A 250 -13.67 -16.22 -17.94
C GLY A 250 -13.45 -14.76 -17.57
N ASN A 251 -14.00 -14.38 -16.41
CA ASN A 251 -13.73 -13.10 -15.75
C ASN A 251 -12.94 -13.37 -14.46
N PHE A 252 -11.89 -12.61 -14.21
CA PHE A 252 -10.99 -12.82 -13.08
C PHE A 252 -10.71 -11.52 -12.34
N ALA A 253 -10.73 -11.56 -11.02
CA ALA A 253 -10.30 -10.46 -10.16
C ALA A 253 -8.78 -10.30 -10.27
N ILE A 254 -8.35 -9.21 -10.88
CA ILE A 254 -6.95 -8.82 -11.04
C ILE A 254 -6.44 -8.18 -9.76
N VAL A 255 -7.22 -7.26 -9.20
CA VAL A 255 -7.05 -6.65 -7.88
C VAL A 255 -8.42 -6.54 -7.22
N SER A 256 -8.48 -6.81 -5.92
CA SER A 256 -9.67 -6.66 -5.08
C SER A 256 -9.25 -6.04 -3.76
N ASP A 257 -9.79 -4.88 -3.44
CA ASP A 257 -9.54 -4.14 -2.20
C ASP A 257 -10.81 -3.36 -1.83
N ASP A 258 -10.90 -2.88 -0.59
CA ASP A 258 -12.12 -2.25 -0.04
C ASP A 258 -12.64 -1.09 -0.91
N ASN A 259 -11.73 -0.34 -1.53
CA ASN A 259 -12.05 0.85 -2.33
C ASN A 259 -11.79 0.68 -3.83
N LEU A 260 -11.33 -0.49 -4.27
CA LEU A 260 -10.94 -0.72 -5.66
C LEU A 260 -11.06 -2.21 -6.06
N GLN A 261 -11.86 -2.48 -7.08
CA GLN A 261 -11.91 -3.78 -7.74
C GLN A 261 -11.55 -3.63 -9.21
N VAL A 262 -10.64 -4.46 -9.71
CA VAL A 262 -10.30 -4.54 -11.13
C VAL A 262 -10.53 -5.97 -11.60
N ASN A 263 -11.47 -6.16 -12.51
CA ASN A 263 -11.73 -7.44 -13.15
C ASN A 263 -11.23 -7.45 -14.60
N ALA A 264 -10.72 -8.57 -15.06
CA ALA A 264 -10.32 -8.78 -16.45
C ALA A 264 -11.16 -9.87 -17.11
N HIS A 265 -11.64 -9.58 -18.33
CA HIS A 265 -12.26 -10.55 -19.22
C HIS A 265 -11.23 -11.17 -20.15
N PHE A 266 -11.14 -12.50 -20.15
CA PHE A 266 -10.17 -13.25 -20.92
C PHE A 266 -10.80 -13.80 -22.20
N ILE A 267 -10.19 -13.53 -23.35
CA ILE A 267 -10.43 -14.25 -24.60
C ILE A 267 -9.36 -15.30 -24.80
N GLY A 268 -9.57 -16.22 -25.75
CA GLY A 268 -8.60 -17.29 -25.95
C GLY A 268 -8.94 -18.28 -27.05
N THR A 269 -8.02 -19.22 -27.23
CA THR A 269 -8.12 -20.32 -28.19
C THR A 269 -7.50 -21.57 -27.58
N ARG A 270 -8.03 -22.74 -27.93
CA ARG A 270 -7.46 -24.03 -27.57
C ARG A 270 -7.25 -24.84 -28.85
N PRO A 271 -6.05 -24.73 -29.45
CA PRO A 271 -5.64 -25.60 -30.55
C PRO A 271 -5.83 -27.09 -30.23
N LEU A 272 -6.19 -27.87 -31.25
CA LEU A 272 -6.28 -29.32 -31.11
C LEU A 272 -4.97 -29.90 -30.56
N GLY A 273 -5.09 -30.81 -29.59
CA GLY A 273 -3.94 -31.43 -28.93
C GLY A 273 -3.33 -30.63 -27.77
N ARG A 274 -3.83 -29.43 -27.46
CA ARG A 274 -3.45 -28.70 -26.24
C ARG A 274 -4.37 -29.00 -25.08
N THR A 275 -3.78 -29.12 -23.90
CA THR A 275 -4.50 -29.30 -22.62
C THR A 275 -4.89 -27.97 -21.97
N ARG A 276 -4.37 -26.84 -22.47
CA ARG A 276 -4.56 -25.50 -21.90
C ARG A 276 -4.86 -24.47 -22.98
N ASP A 277 -5.69 -23.49 -22.62
CA ASP A 277 -5.98 -22.32 -23.45
C ASP A 277 -4.76 -21.42 -23.59
N PHE A 278 -4.59 -20.85 -24.78
CA PHE A 278 -3.95 -19.54 -24.92
C PHE A 278 -4.98 -18.47 -24.65
N THR A 279 -4.61 -17.44 -23.91
CA THR A 279 -5.54 -16.41 -23.50
C THR A 279 -4.90 -15.03 -23.46
N TRP A 280 -5.75 -14.02 -23.59
CA TRP A 280 -5.41 -12.61 -23.58
C TRP A 280 -6.52 -11.82 -22.91
N VAL A 281 -6.19 -10.66 -22.35
CA VAL A 281 -7.18 -9.78 -21.73
C VAL A 281 -7.84 -8.92 -22.80
N GLN A 282 -9.15 -9.06 -22.99
CA GLN A 282 -9.92 -8.26 -23.95
C GLN A 282 -10.61 -7.07 -23.29
N ALA A 283 -10.93 -7.15 -22.00
CA ALA A 283 -11.56 -6.05 -21.29
C ALA A 283 -11.10 -5.98 -19.84
N LEU A 284 -11.12 -4.76 -19.30
CA LEU A 284 -10.93 -4.46 -17.89
C LEU A 284 -12.13 -3.70 -17.39
N SER A 285 -12.64 -4.09 -16.22
CA SER A 285 -13.72 -3.44 -15.50
C SER A 285 -13.18 -2.94 -14.17
N ILE A 286 -13.15 -1.63 -13.99
CA ILE A 286 -12.58 -0.94 -12.83
C ILE A 286 -13.76 -0.40 -12.03
N MET A 287 -13.95 -0.90 -10.82
CA MET A 287 -15.03 -0.53 -9.91
C MET A 287 -14.44 0.14 -8.68
N PHE A 288 -15.00 1.27 -8.29
CA PHE A 288 -14.59 2.06 -7.14
C PHE A 288 -15.76 2.96 -6.72
N ASN A 289 -15.89 3.24 -5.43
CA ASN A 289 -17.08 3.91 -4.89
C ASN A 289 -18.36 3.24 -5.45
N SER A 290 -19.21 3.99 -6.15
CA SER A 290 -20.41 3.51 -6.85
C SER A 290 -20.26 3.44 -8.38
N HIS A 291 -19.05 3.62 -8.90
CA HIS A 291 -18.81 3.76 -10.34
C HIS A 291 -18.15 2.54 -10.96
N ASN A 292 -18.37 2.38 -12.26
CA ASN A 292 -17.76 1.36 -13.09
C ASN A 292 -17.21 1.97 -14.40
N LEU A 293 -15.91 1.83 -14.60
CA LEU A 293 -15.23 2.17 -15.85
C LEU A 293 -14.78 0.90 -16.58
N VAL A 294 -15.24 0.70 -17.81
CA VAL A 294 -14.84 -0.44 -18.66
C VAL A 294 -13.99 0.04 -19.82
N ILE A 295 -12.81 -0.56 -19.97
CA ILE A 295 -11.96 -0.40 -21.15
C ILE A 295 -11.86 -1.75 -21.86
N ALA A 296 -12.20 -1.83 -23.14
CA ALA A 296 -12.18 -3.08 -23.89
C ALA A 296 -11.68 -2.92 -25.33
N ALA A 297 -11.24 -4.04 -25.91
CA ALA A 297 -10.91 -4.17 -27.31
C ALA A 297 -12.11 -4.66 -28.13
N LYS A 298 -12.43 -3.96 -29.22
CA LYS A 298 -13.39 -4.40 -30.24
C LYS A 298 -12.86 -5.66 -30.91
N ARG A 299 -13.76 -6.63 -31.15
CA ARG A 299 -13.50 -7.71 -32.09
C ARG A 299 -13.39 -7.13 -33.49
N VAL A 300 -12.28 -7.41 -34.19
CA VAL A 300 -12.02 -6.91 -35.54
C VAL A 300 -11.51 -8.06 -36.40
N SER A 301 -11.99 -8.13 -37.64
CA SER A 301 -11.59 -9.18 -38.59
C SER A 301 -10.28 -8.87 -39.30
N LYS A 302 -9.98 -7.58 -39.50
CA LYS A 302 -8.72 -7.10 -40.06
C LYS A 302 -8.24 -5.92 -39.25
N TRP A 303 -6.96 -5.95 -38.87
CA TRP A 303 -6.37 -4.87 -38.11
C TRP A 303 -6.00 -3.69 -39.01
N ASN A 304 -6.28 -2.47 -38.53
CA ASN A 304 -5.83 -1.24 -39.15
C ASN A 304 -5.38 -0.29 -38.04
N ASP A 305 -4.08 0.03 -38.00
CA ASP A 305 -3.50 0.92 -36.99
C ASP A 305 -4.09 2.32 -36.98
N LYS A 306 -4.81 2.74 -38.04
CA LYS A 306 -5.45 4.05 -38.15
C LYS A 306 -6.91 4.07 -37.67
N VAL A 307 -7.44 2.94 -37.20
CA VAL A 307 -8.84 2.83 -36.73
C VAL A 307 -8.86 2.35 -35.28
N ASP A 308 -9.69 2.98 -34.45
CA ASP A 308 -9.85 2.59 -33.05
C ASP A 308 -10.62 1.28 -32.90
N ALA A 309 -9.93 0.28 -32.35
CA ALA A 309 -10.49 -0.89 -31.71
C ALA A 309 -10.79 -0.67 -30.22
N LEU A 310 -10.76 0.58 -29.72
CA LEU A 310 -11.05 0.91 -28.33
C LEU A 310 -12.56 1.03 -28.05
N ILE A 311 -12.99 0.47 -26.92
CA ILE A 311 -14.29 0.69 -26.29
C ILE A 311 -14.04 1.27 -24.90
N VAL A 312 -14.71 2.37 -24.57
CA VAL A 312 -14.74 2.95 -23.23
C VAL A 312 -16.20 3.06 -22.79
N ARG A 313 -16.51 2.59 -21.58
CA ARG A 313 -17.83 2.79 -20.97
C ARG A 313 -17.72 3.30 -19.55
N TRP A 314 -18.56 4.26 -19.20
CA TRP A 314 -18.73 4.79 -17.85
C TRP A 314 -20.15 4.47 -17.38
N ASP A 315 -20.28 3.73 -16.29
CA ASP A 315 -21.56 3.30 -15.70
C ASP A 315 -22.51 2.69 -16.76
N GLY A 316 -21.94 1.83 -17.62
CA GLY A 316 -22.64 1.16 -18.71
C GLY A 316 -22.83 1.99 -19.98
N GLN A 317 -22.68 3.32 -19.92
CA GLN A 317 -22.83 4.21 -21.07
C GLN A 317 -21.55 4.31 -21.89
N SER A 318 -21.67 4.32 -23.21
CA SER A 318 -20.50 4.43 -24.10
C SER A 318 -19.94 5.85 -24.10
N VAL A 319 -18.62 5.95 -23.99
CA VAL A 319 -17.88 7.22 -23.93
C VAL A 319 -16.99 7.36 -25.16
N SER A 320 -17.01 8.53 -25.79
CA SER A 320 -16.07 8.89 -26.86
C SER A 320 -14.93 9.72 -26.30
N ILE A 321 -13.69 9.30 -26.57
CA ILE A 321 -12.50 10.06 -26.18
C ILE A 321 -12.09 10.96 -27.34
N PRO A 322 -12.08 12.30 -27.16
CA PRO A 322 -11.67 13.25 -28.20
C PRO A 322 -10.27 12.96 -28.72
N THR A 323 -10.02 13.29 -29.99
CA THR A 323 -8.69 13.20 -30.64
C THR A 323 -8.01 14.56 -30.78
N ASP A 324 -8.73 15.64 -30.49
CA ASP A 324 -8.33 17.03 -30.58
C ASP A 324 -8.32 17.69 -29.18
N GLY A 325 -7.91 18.96 -29.12
CA GLY A 325 -7.69 19.64 -27.84
C GLY A 325 -6.70 18.89 -26.93
N GLU A 326 -7.12 18.66 -25.69
CA GLU A 326 -6.42 17.87 -24.67
C GLU A 326 -6.50 16.35 -24.88
N ALA A 327 -7.29 15.90 -25.87
CA ALA A 327 -7.51 14.50 -26.24
C ALA A 327 -7.90 13.60 -25.06
N GLU A 328 -8.70 14.14 -24.13
CA GLU A 328 -9.13 13.44 -22.92
C GLU A 328 -10.64 13.56 -22.71
N TRP A 329 -11.19 12.54 -22.07
CA TRP A 329 -12.50 12.58 -21.46
C TRP A 329 -12.34 12.61 -19.94
N ARG A 330 -13.19 13.39 -19.28
CA ARG A 330 -13.28 13.48 -17.83
C ARG A 330 -14.68 13.09 -17.41
N ALA A 331 -14.80 12.31 -16.36
CA ALA A 331 -16.08 12.16 -15.69
C ALA A 331 -16.45 13.53 -15.10
N ASN A 332 -17.65 14.01 -15.45
CA ASN A 332 -18.15 15.33 -15.10
C ASN A 332 -19.53 15.16 -14.47
N ASN A 333 -19.58 14.66 -13.24
CA ASN A 333 -20.77 14.81 -12.40
C ASN A 333 -20.38 15.66 -11.20
N GLY A 334 -21.15 16.72 -10.93
CA GLY A 334 -20.86 17.74 -9.92
C GLY A 334 -20.74 17.26 -8.46
N ASP A 335 -20.83 15.94 -8.22
CA ASP A 335 -20.79 15.26 -6.93
C ASP A 335 -19.64 14.23 -6.82
N GLU A 336 -18.70 14.19 -7.77
CA GLU A 336 -17.65 13.17 -7.76
C GLU A 336 -16.54 13.47 -6.73
N GLU A 337 -16.42 12.61 -5.72
CA GLU A 337 -15.34 12.63 -4.72
C GLU A 337 -13.94 12.48 -5.34
N ARG A 338 -13.83 11.92 -6.55
CA ARG A 338 -12.56 11.60 -7.21
C ARG A 338 -12.59 11.93 -8.69
N GLN A 339 -11.52 12.54 -9.17
CA GLN A 339 -11.34 12.83 -10.58
C GLN A 339 -11.01 11.56 -11.38
N VAL A 340 -11.76 11.33 -12.46
CA VAL A 340 -11.52 10.25 -13.42
C VAL A 340 -11.20 10.84 -14.80
N ILE A 341 -10.10 10.38 -15.39
CA ILE A 341 -9.62 10.84 -16.70
C ILE A 341 -9.31 9.63 -17.57
N VAL A 342 -9.79 9.66 -18.81
CA VAL A 342 -9.35 8.77 -19.87
C VAL A 342 -8.75 9.62 -20.98
N GLU A 343 -7.43 9.58 -21.12
CA GLU A 343 -6.66 10.41 -22.03
C GLU A 343 -6.08 9.57 -23.17
N ARG A 344 -6.16 10.04 -24.41
CA ARG A 344 -5.41 9.45 -25.53
C ARG A 344 -3.94 9.73 -25.39
N THR A 345 -3.15 8.65 -25.47
CA THR A 345 -1.70 8.77 -25.52
C THR A 345 -1.15 8.49 -26.92
N ASP A 346 -1.97 8.17 -27.91
CA ASP A 346 -1.58 8.12 -29.32
C ASP A 346 -2.82 8.41 -30.20
N ASP A 347 -2.61 8.52 -31.52
CA ASP A 347 -3.71 8.82 -32.45
C ASP A 347 -4.86 7.80 -32.34
N THR A 348 -4.52 6.52 -32.14
CA THR A 348 -5.48 5.40 -31.97
C THR A 348 -4.99 4.39 -30.94
N ASN A 349 -5.93 3.62 -30.38
CA ASN A 349 -5.70 2.39 -29.62
C ASN A 349 -4.81 2.50 -28.38
N ASN A 350 -4.43 3.70 -27.95
CA ASN A 350 -3.59 3.93 -26.77
C ASN A 350 -4.23 4.99 -25.88
N VAL A 351 -4.49 4.61 -24.63
CA VAL A 351 -5.03 5.53 -23.62
C VAL A 351 -4.31 5.38 -22.30
N ARG A 352 -4.35 6.43 -21.50
CA ARG A 352 -4.03 6.42 -20.08
C ARG A 352 -5.32 6.66 -19.32
N VAL A 353 -5.57 5.81 -18.33
CA VAL A 353 -6.66 5.96 -17.38
C VAL A 353 -6.08 6.41 -16.05
N THR A 354 -6.71 7.41 -15.45
CA THR A 354 -6.39 7.89 -14.10
C THR A 354 -7.66 7.94 -13.28
N VAL A 355 -7.68 7.23 -12.16
CA VAL A 355 -8.67 7.33 -11.08
C VAL A 355 -7.94 7.89 -9.86
N ALA A 356 -8.18 9.16 -9.56
CA ALA A 356 -7.40 9.89 -8.57
C ALA A 356 -7.34 9.17 -7.22
N GLY A 357 -6.11 9.00 -6.71
CA GLY A 357 -5.85 8.34 -5.42
C GLY A 357 -5.98 6.82 -5.40
N LEU A 358 -6.33 6.17 -6.52
CA LEU A 358 -6.52 4.71 -6.60
C LEU A 358 -5.64 4.06 -7.67
N LEU A 359 -5.67 4.54 -8.90
CA LEU A 359 -5.08 3.83 -10.04
C LEU A 359 -4.66 4.78 -11.17
N GLU A 360 -3.45 4.62 -11.69
CA GLU A 360 -3.09 5.01 -13.05
C GLU A 360 -2.81 3.75 -13.88
N MET A 361 -3.30 3.68 -15.10
CA MET A 361 -2.92 2.61 -16.03
C MET A 361 -2.73 3.10 -17.46
N ASP A 362 -1.64 2.69 -18.08
CA ASP A 362 -1.42 2.84 -19.51
C ASP A 362 -1.97 1.60 -20.22
N ILE A 363 -2.72 1.79 -21.31
CA ILE A 363 -3.38 0.74 -22.07
C ILE A 363 -3.05 0.91 -23.54
N LYS A 364 -2.71 -0.19 -24.19
CA LYS A 364 -2.56 -0.29 -25.64
C LYS A 364 -3.37 -1.48 -26.14
N ILE A 365 -4.18 -1.26 -27.16
CA ILE A 365 -4.86 -2.35 -27.87
C ILE A 365 -3.99 -2.77 -29.05
N ARG A 366 -3.80 -4.07 -29.20
CA ARG A 366 -3.04 -4.64 -30.31
C ARG A 366 -3.70 -5.92 -30.84
N PRO A 367 -3.47 -6.28 -32.11
CA PRO A 367 -3.87 -7.56 -32.65
C PRO A 367 -2.82 -8.63 -32.31
N ILE A 368 -3.20 -9.86 -32.57
CA ILE A 368 -2.25 -10.95 -32.82
C ILE A 368 -2.00 -10.98 -34.33
N GLY A 369 -0.73 -10.82 -34.73
CA GLY A 369 -0.36 -10.80 -36.15
C GLY A 369 -0.35 -12.20 -36.78
N GLU A 370 -0.44 -12.29 -38.10
CA GLU A 370 -0.37 -13.59 -38.82
C GLU A 370 0.93 -14.36 -38.52
N LEU A 371 2.06 -13.65 -38.48
CA LEU A 371 3.35 -14.26 -38.16
C LEU A 371 3.38 -14.81 -36.73
N GLU A 372 2.87 -14.05 -35.77
CA GLU A 372 2.77 -14.44 -34.37
C GLU A 372 1.84 -15.66 -34.21
N ASN A 373 0.66 -15.62 -34.83
CA ASN A 373 -0.29 -16.74 -34.87
C ASN A 373 0.34 -18.01 -35.46
N LYS A 374 1.12 -17.88 -36.53
CA LYS A 374 1.82 -19.00 -37.18
C LYS A 374 2.94 -19.56 -36.32
N VAL A 375 3.79 -18.70 -35.75
CA VAL A 375 4.96 -19.11 -34.93
C VAL A 375 4.51 -19.81 -33.65
N HIS A 376 3.45 -19.31 -33.01
CA HIS A 376 2.94 -19.91 -31.77
C HIS A 376 1.83 -20.95 -31.98
N ASN A 377 1.40 -21.17 -33.23
CA ASN A 377 0.33 -22.08 -33.60
C ASN A 377 -0.95 -21.84 -32.77
N TYR A 378 -1.38 -20.58 -32.66
CA TYR A 378 -2.59 -20.24 -31.91
C TYR A 378 -3.88 -20.69 -32.62
N GLN A 379 -3.81 -20.95 -33.93
CA GLN A 379 -4.96 -21.38 -34.76
C GLN A 379 -6.11 -20.36 -34.70
N ILE A 380 -5.76 -19.07 -34.69
CA ILE A 380 -6.76 -18.00 -34.72
C ILE A 380 -7.50 -18.02 -36.07
N PRO A 381 -8.84 -17.97 -36.08
CA PRO A 381 -9.65 -17.90 -37.30
C PRO A 381 -9.29 -16.70 -38.19
N ALA A 382 -9.44 -16.87 -39.50
CA ALA A 382 -9.09 -15.82 -40.47
C ALA A 382 -10.01 -14.56 -40.41
N ASP A 383 -11.16 -14.66 -39.73
CA ASP A 383 -12.14 -13.59 -39.55
C ASP A 383 -11.98 -12.85 -38.21
N ASP A 384 -10.88 -13.07 -37.47
CA ASP A 384 -10.59 -12.41 -36.20
C ASP A 384 -9.09 -12.16 -36.02
N THR A 385 -8.73 -11.02 -35.43
CA THR A 385 -7.33 -10.73 -35.08
C THR A 385 -7.06 -10.86 -33.58
N TYR A 386 -8.05 -11.23 -32.77
CA TYR A 386 -7.91 -11.37 -31.32
C TYR A 386 -7.32 -10.10 -30.67
N ALA A 387 -7.92 -8.95 -30.98
CA ALA A 387 -7.50 -7.69 -30.41
C ALA A 387 -7.62 -7.74 -28.87
N HIS A 388 -6.55 -7.36 -28.19
CA HIS A 388 -6.41 -7.49 -26.73
C HIS A 388 -5.62 -6.32 -26.15
N LEU A 389 -5.64 -6.21 -24.82
CA LEU A 389 -5.01 -5.14 -24.06
C LEU A 389 -3.62 -5.55 -23.59
N GLU A 390 -2.64 -4.70 -23.88
CA GLU A 390 -1.39 -4.59 -23.16
C GLU A 390 -1.52 -3.45 -22.16
N THR A 391 -1.22 -3.70 -20.89
CA THR A 391 -1.44 -2.73 -19.82
C THR A 391 -0.24 -2.60 -18.89
N GLN A 392 -0.13 -1.43 -18.28
CA GLN A 392 0.77 -1.19 -17.16
C GLN A 392 0.01 -0.46 -16.05
N PHE A 393 -0.20 -1.13 -14.92
CA PHE A 393 -0.88 -0.62 -13.74
C PHE A 393 0.10 0.09 -12.79
N ARG A 394 -0.41 1.12 -12.12
CA ARG A 394 0.20 1.81 -10.97
C ARG A 394 -0.89 2.07 -9.95
N PHE A 395 -0.95 1.24 -8.93
CA PHE A 395 -1.93 1.39 -7.86
C PHE A 395 -1.42 2.38 -6.80
N SER A 396 -2.35 3.05 -6.14
CA SER A 396 -2.09 3.95 -5.02
C SER A 396 -3.00 3.56 -3.85
N ASN A 397 -2.48 3.64 -2.63
CA ASN A 397 -3.24 3.41 -1.40
C ASN A 397 -3.98 2.06 -1.33
N LEU A 398 -3.37 0.99 -1.85
CA LEU A 398 -3.87 -0.36 -1.59
C LEU A 398 -3.66 -0.71 -0.12
N SER A 399 -4.63 -1.41 0.46
CA SER A 399 -4.55 -1.94 1.82
C SER A 399 -3.70 -3.20 1.89
N ASP A 400 -3.33 -3.60 3.11
CA ASP A 400 -2.67 -4.90 3.36
C ASP A 400 -3.62 -6.10 3.16
N LEU A 401 -4.92 -5.85 2.94
CA LEU A 401 -5.95 -6.86 2.70
C LEU A 401 -6.23 -7.07 1.21
N VAL A 402 -5.44 -6.46 0.32
CA VAL A 402 -5.62 -6.61 -1.12
C VAL A 402 -5.58 -8.08 -1.54
N GLU A 403 -6.54 -8.49 -2.36
CA GLU A 403 -6.70 -9.82 -2.94
C GLU A 403 -6.66 -9.79 -4.49
N GLY A 404 -6.74 -10.97 -5.12
CA GLY A 404 -6.74 -11.13 -6.57
C GLY A 404 -5.42 -11.63 -7.15
N VAL A 405 -5.36 -11.71 -8.49
CA VAL A 405 -4.20 -12.26 -9.21
C VAL A 405 -2.90 -11.53 -8.85
N TRP A 406 -2.95 -10.23 -8.59
CA TRP A 406 -1.78 -9.43 -8.19
C TRP A 406 -1.47 -9.39 -6.70
N ALA A 407 -2.41 -9.73 -5.81
CA ALA A 407 -2.23 -9.56 -4.38
C ALA A 407 -0.96 -10.24 -3.84
N ARG A 408 -0.64 -11.42 -4.40
CA ARG A 408 0.57 -12.18 -4.06
C ARG A 408 1.88 -11.43 -4.32
N LEU A 409 1.86 -10.37 -5.13
CA LEU A 409 3.01 -9.57 -5.56
C LEU A 409 2.95 -8.09 -5.14
N ILE A 410 1.92 -7.73 -4.37
CA ILE A 410 1.73 -6.37 -3.84
C ILE A 410 2.02 -6.32 -2.32
N GLY A 411 1.92 -7.44 -1.59
CA GLY A 411 2.30 -7.60 -0.17
C GLY A 411 2.61 -9.06 0.18
N GLN A 412 3.54 -9.31 1.13
CA GLN A 412 4.15 -10.63 1.36
C GLN A 412 3.19 -11.74 1.81
N GLY A 413 3.44 -12.96 1.33
CA GLY A 413 3.48 -14.15 2.21
C GLY A 413 2.17 -14.62 2.84
N MET A 414 1.13 -14.91 2.07
CA MET A 414 0.07 -15.81 2.52
C MET A 414 -0.38 -16.74 1.37
N LEU A 415 -0.26 -18.05 1.61
CA LEU A 415 -0.93 -19.08 0.81
C LEU A 415 -2.43 -18.90 1.00
N VAL A 416 -3.12 -18.35 -0.01
CA VAL A 416 -4.58 -18.50 -0.10
C VAL A 416 -4.89 -19.43 -1.26
N GLN A 417 -5.29 -20.63 -0.83
CA GLN A 417 -5.93 -21.65 -1.63
C GLN A 417 -7.17 -21.04 -2.27
N SER A 418 -7.23 -21.01 -3.60
CA SER A 418 -8.42 -20.62 -4.36
C SER A 418 -9.60 -21.50 -3.92
N ARG A 419 -10.43 -21.01 -3.01
CA ARG A 419 -11.75 -21.57 -2.74
C ARG A 419 -12.72 -20.76 -3.59
N PHE A 420 -12.88 -21.21 -4.84
CA PHE A 420 -13.98 -20.78 -5.69
C PHE A 420 -15.27 -21.37 -5.11
N GLU A 421 -15.98 -20.61 -4.28
CA GLU A 421 -17.40 -20.85 -4.13
C GLU A 421 -18.09 -20.23 -5.32
N THR A 422 -18.50 -21.08 -6.26
CA THR A 422 -19.54 -20.75 -7.23
C THR A 422 -20.85 -20.53 -6.46
N THR A 423 -21.05 -19.34 -5.90
CA THR A 423 -22.38 -18.88 -5.56
C THR A 423 -23.00 -18.31 -6.84
N SER A 424 -23.67 -19.20 -7.55
CA SER A 424 -24.74 -18.83 -8.46
C SER A 424 -25.74 -17.98 -7.68
N GLN A 425 -25.74 -16.66 -7.87
CA GLN A 425 -26.94 -15.86 -7.76
C GLN A 425 -26.91 -14.74 -8.80
N SER A 426 -27.81 -14.93 -9.74
CA SER A 426 -28.30 -14.01 -10.75
C SER A 426 -28.42 -12.55 -10.28
N ALA A 427 -27.70 -11.66 -10.96
CA ALA A 427 -28.22 -10.35 -11.32
C ALA A 427 -27.95 -10.19 -12.82
N GLY A 428 -29.02 -10.22 -13.61
CA GLY A 428 -28.97 -10.35 -15.05
C GLY A 428 -28.38 -9.13 -15.75
N LEU A 429 -27.62 -9.39 -16.81
CA LEU A 429 -27.56 -8.52 -17.97
C LEU A 429 -27.87 -9.40 -19.18
N GLU A 430 -29.14 -9.41 -19.56
CA GLU A 430 -29.62 -10.01 -20.81
C GLU A 430 -29.00 -9.28 -22.00
N ILE A 431 -28.23 -10.02 -22.80
CA ILE A 431 -27.91 -9.65 -24.17
C ILE A 431 -29.10 -10.11 -25.01
N THR A 432 -30.02 -9.22 -25.33
CA THR A 432 -31.09 -9.51 -26.29
C THR A 432 -30.51 -9.48 -27.71
N THR A 433 -30.36 -10.67 -28.28
CA THR A 433 -30.28 -10.90 -29.72
C THR A 433 -31.68 -10.73 -30.33
N GLY A 434 -31.94 -9.59 -30.97
CA GLY A 434 -33.14 -9.38 -31.77
C GLY A 434 -32.92 -9.83 -33.22
N GLY A 435 -33.26 -11.09 -33.52
CA GLY A 435 -33.51 -11.52 -34.89
C GLY A 435 -34.92 -11.11 -35.31
N LEU A 436 -35.06 -10.56 -36.52
CA LEU A 436 -36.33 -10.47 -37.22
C LEU A 436 -36.18 -11.19 -38.57
N ALA A 437 -36.87 -12.32 -38.69
CA ALA A 437 -37.20 -12.95 -39.95
C ALA A 437 -38.64 -12.57 -40.33
N SER A 438 -38.87 -12.26 -41.62
CA SER A 438 -40.12 -12.21 -42.43
C SER A 438 -39.81 -11.22 -43.58
N TYR A 439 -39.82 -11.51 -44.88
CA TYR A 439 -40.48 -12.50 -45.73
C TYR A 439 -39.51 -13.08 -46.77
#